data_AF-A0A7J6QU13-F1
#
_entry.id   AF-A0A7J6QU13-F1
#
_cell.length_a   1.000
_cell.length_b   1.000
_cell.length_c   1.000
_cell.angle_alpha   90.00
_cell.angle_beta   90.00
_cell.angle_gamma   90.00
#
_symmetry.space_group_name_H-M   'P 1'
#
loop_
_entity.id
_entity.type
_entity.pdbx_description
1 polymer ?
#
loop_
_entity_poly.entity_id
_entity_poly.type
_entity_poly.pdbx_seq_one_letter_code
_entity_poly.pdbx_strand_id
1 'polypeptide(L)'
;MLFIGLEADASPTEQLLQDATTNNGAQCKSPAEEIKERFFWFISENIFTVVFLLEMILRLKTHRLSYFMDGWNLIDFALVWLAVVDTWILPLVSECAASDVRALTALRVVRMLRLVRFVRLLRMFKELWLIVEGLVHSVRTLAWVAVFLVCLIYVCAIFLTMQVGHNHEVYLGALSYDGTEWAYSIYFGTVPRSMLTLWQVITLDNWADGIVRHVIHQQPLMGFLFILLILSTTYGLLNIVVGVI
;
A
#
# COMPACT_ATOMS: atom_id res chain seq x y z
N MET A 1 51.32 33.15 1.25
CA MET A 1 50.07 32.89 0.52
C MET A 1 49.12 32.25 1.53
N LEU A 2 48.28 32.98 2.29
CA LEU A 2 46.98 33.59 1.88
C LEU A 2 46.13 32.53 1.15
N PHE A 3 45.00 32.01 1.64
CA PHE A 3 43.89 32.49 2.49
C PHE A 3 43.36 31.29 3.33
N ILE A 4 43.22 31.36 4.65
CA ILE A 4 42.03 31.80 5.44
C ILE A 4 40.69 31.32 4.88
N GLY A 5 40.11 30.32 5.58
CA GLY A 5 38.72 29.88 5.46
C GLY A 5 38.34 29.11 6.73
N LEU A 6 38.12 29.86 7.81
CA LEU A 6 37.54 29.39 9.07
C LEU A 6 36.10 28.90 8.78
N GLU A 7 35.87 27.59 8.78
CA GLU A 7 34.53 27.02 8.94
C GLU A 7 34.18 27.20 10.43
N ALA A 8 33.57 28.33 10.76
CA ALA A 8 33.07 28.59 12.11
C ALA A 8 31.94 27.60 12.41
N ASP A 9 32.12 26.83 13.48
CA ASP A 9 31.10 25.99 14.11
C ASP A 9 29.89 26.89 14.45
N ALA A 10 28.85 26.81 13.63
CA ALA A 10 27.62 27.57 13.84
C ALA A 10 27.01 27.14 15.18
N SER A 11 26.90 28.08 16.12
CA SER A 11 26.40 27.79 17.46
C SER A 11 25.00 27.13 17.42
N PRO A 12 24.64 26.27 18.39
CA PRO A 12 23.34 25.59 18.43
C PRO A 12 22.13 26.53 18.33
N THR A 13 22.30 27.80 18.72
CA THR A 13 21.27 28.83 18.62
C THR A 13 21.02 29.34 17.19
N GLU A 14 22.01 29.31 16.30
CA GLU A 14 21.80 29.68 14.89
C GLU A 14 21.07 28.59 14.12
N GLN A 15 21.35 27.31 14.40
CA GLN A 15 20.58 26.19 13.85
C GLN A 15 19.11 26.22 14.32
N LEU A 16 18.86 26.56 15.59
CA LEU A 16 17.49 26.73 16.09
C LEU A 16 16.76 27.93 15.44
N LEU A 17 17.46 29.00 15.09
CA LEU A 17 16.89 30.14 14.35
C LEU A 17 16.67 29.80 12.87
N GLN A 18 17.53 28.97 12.27
CA GLN A 18 17.34 28.45 10.92
C GLN A 18 16.17 27.47 10.86
N ASP A 19 16.06 26.54 11.81
CA ASP A 19 14.91 25.63 11.93
C ASP A 19 13.62 26.38 12.26
N ALA A 20 13.66 27.43 13.08
CA ALA A 20 12.49 28.28 13.31
C ALA A 20 12.06 29.08 12.07
N THR A 21 12.99 29.41 11.16
CA THR A 21 12.69 30.17 9.94
C THR A 21 12.32 29.28 8.75
N THR A 22 12.87 28.07 8.64
CA THR A 22 12.45 27.07 7.62
C THR A 22 11.15 26.37 7.99
N ASN A 23 10.88 26.13 9.28
CA ASN A 23 9.63 25.49 9.72
C ASN A 23 8.42 26.45 9.76
N ASN A 24 8.67 27.76 9.67
CA ASN A 24 7.64 28.78 9.40
C ASN A 24 7.21 28.83 7.91
N GLY A 25 7.79 27.98 7.06
CA GLY A 25 7.32 27.70 5.70
C GLY A 25 6.11 26.78 5.63
N ALA A 26 5.61 26.27 6.76
CA ALA A 26 4.24 25.77 6.87
C ALA A 26 3.28 26.95 6.73
N GLN A 27 3.01 27.33 5.48
CA GLN A 27 2.01 28.27 5.00
C GLN A 27 0.82 28.36 5.98
N CYS A 28 0.84 29.36 6.86
CA CYS A 28 -0.33 29.72 7.64
C CYS A 28 -1.28 30.40 6.65
N LYS A 29 -2.11 29.60 5.97
CA LYS A 29 -3.17 30.11 5.11
C LYS A 29 -3.97 31.12 5.93
N SER A 30 -4.23 32.29 5.35
CA SER A 30 -5.09 33.30 5.97
C SER A 30 -6.38 32.62 6.45
N PRO A 31 -6.89 32.90 7.67
CA PRO A 31 -8.12 32.30 8.17
C PRO A 31 -9.29 32.43 7.19
N ALA A 32 -9.30 33.49 6.38
CA ALA A 32 -10.29 33.69 5.31
C ALA A 32 -10.15 32.69 4.15
N GLU A 33 -8.93 32.33 3.76
CA GLU A 33 -8.68 31.35 2.69
C GLU A 33 -9.02 29.92 3.15
N GLU A 34 -8.75 29.56 4.41
CA GLU A 34 -9.17 28.25 4.95
C GLU A 34 -10.69 28.09 5.00
N ILE A 35 -11.41 29.15 5.42
CA ILE A 35 -12.88 29.15 5.42
C ILE A 35 -13.40 29.00 4.00
N LYS A 36 -12.86 29.76 3.05
CA LYS A 36 -13.25 29.69 1.63
C LYS A 36 -13.03 28.30 1.04
N GLU A 37 -11.89 27.67 1.32
CA GLU A 37 -11.62 26.29 0.88
C GLU A 37 -12.60 25.29 1.49
N ARG A 38 -12.87 25.37 2.80
CA ARG A 38 -13.85 24.50 3.46
C ARG A 38 -15.25 24.67 2.88
N PHE A 39 -15.67 25.90 2.61
CA PHE A 39 -16.95 26.18 1.96
C PHE A 39 -17.00 25.62 0.53
N PHE A 40 -15.93 25.80 -0.25
CA PHE A 40 -15.85 25.26 -1.61
C PHE A 40 -15.93 23.72 -1.61
N TRP A 41 -15.20 23.06 -0.71
CA TRP A 41 -15.28 21.60 -0.54
C TRP A 41 -16.68 21.15 -0.13
N PHE A 42 -17.31 21.82 0.84
CA PHE A 42 -18.66 21.49 1.28
C PHE A 42 -19.69 21.66 0.16
N ILE A 43 -19.61 22.75 -0.62
CA ILE A 43 -20.51 23.00 -1.75
C ILE A 43 -20.33 21.93 -2.82
N SER A 44 -19.10 21.59 -3.19
CA SER A 44 -18.84 20.57 -4.21
C SER A 44 -19.35 19.18 -3.77
N GLU A 45 -19.13 18.79 -2.51
CA GLU A 45 -19.64 17.52 -1.97
C GLU A 45 -21.17 17.43 -2.01
N ASN A 46 -21.87 18.53 -1.68
CA ASN A 46 -23.33 18.57 -1.75
C ASN A 46 -23.85 18.49 -3.19
N ILE A 47 -23.24 19.25 -4.12
CA ILE A 47 -23.62 19.21 -5.54
C ILE A 47 -23.44 17.80 -6.09
N PHE A 48 -22.28 17.17 -5.86
CA PHE A 48 -22.03 15.80 -6.30
C PHE A 48 -23.04 14.82 -5.71
N THR A 49 -23.32 14.93 -4.41
CA THR A 49 -24.29 14.06 -3.74
C THR A 49 -25.68 14.16 -4.38
N VAL A 50 -26.15 15.37 -4.67
CA VAL A 50 -27.46 15.59 -5.33
C VAL A 50 -27.49 15.05 -6.75
N VAL A 51 -26.45 15.28 -7.54
CA VAL A 51 -26.35 14.77 -8.92
C VAL A 51 -26.40 13.24 -8.94
N PHE A 52 -25.63 12.57 -8.08
CA PHE A 52 -25.65 11.11 -7.98
C PHE A 52 -26.99 10.57 -7.45
N LEU A 53 -27.63 11.27 -6.52
CA LEU A 53 -28.98 10.93 -6.06
C LEU A 53 -29.99 10.95 -7.20
N LEU A 54 -29.95 12.00 -8.03
CA LEU A 54 -30.81 12.12 -9.21
C LEU A 54 -30.51 11.02 -10.23
N GLU A 55 -29.25 10.76 -10.54
CA GLU A 55 -28.84 9.68 -11.43
C GLU A 55 -29.36 8.31 -10.93
N MET A 56 -29.18 8.02 -9.64
CA MET A 56 -29.67 6.78 -9.02
C MET A 56 -31.20 6.66 -9.14
N ILE A 57 -31.95 7.73 -8.88
CA ILE A 57 -33.42 7.73 -9.01
C ILE A 57 -33.84 7.44 -10.47
N LEU A 58 -33.14 8.02 -11.46
CA LEU A 58 -33.41 7.78 -12.88
C LEU A 58 -33.08 6.33 -13.28
N ARG A 59 -31.95 5.78 -12.82
CA ARG A 59 -31.58 4.37 -13.04
C ARG A 59 -32.56 3.40 -12.39
N LEU A 60 -33.02 3.70 -11.17
CA LEU A 60 -34.02 2.88 -10.47
C LEU A 60 -35.38 2.89 -11.19
N LYS A 61 -35.81 4.05 -11.71
CA LYS A 61 -37.06 4.16 -12.48
C LYS A 61 -37.04 3.37 -13.79
N THR A 62 -35.88 3.30 -14.46
CA THR A 62 -35.72 2.58 -15.72
C THR A 62 -35.57 1.07 -15.53
N HIS A 63 -34.76 0.62 -14.57
CA HIS A 63 -34.40 -0.79 -14.41
C HIS A 63 -35.26 -1.56 -13.37
N ARG A 64 -36.02 -0.85 -12.51
CA ARG A 64 -36.91 -1.42 -11.48
C ARG A 64 -36.25 -2.55 -10.68
N LEU A 65 -36.78 -3.78 -10.74
CA LEU A 65 -36.25 -4.94 -10.01
C LEU A 65 -34.96 -5.51 -10.62
N SER A 66 -34.74 -5.29 -11.92
CA SER A 66 -33.49 -5.70 -12.58
C SER A 66 -32.28 -4.90 -12.09
N TYR A 67 -32.52 -3.73 -11.47
CA TYR A 67 -31.47 -2.91 -10.88
C TYR A 67 -30.71 -3.64 -9.76
N PHE A 68 -31.40 -4.45 -8.96
CA PHE A 68 -30.80 -5.19 -7.83
C PHE A 68 -30.08 -6.48 -8.24
N MET A 69 -30.24 -6.91 -9.49
CA MET A 69 -29.57 -8.11 -10.02
C MET A 69 -28.19 -7.80 -10.61
N ASP A 70 -27.90 -6.53 -10.90
CA ASP A 70 -26.59 -6.09 -11.37
C ASP A 70 -25.73 -5.60 -10.20
N GLY A 71 -24.61 -6.26 -9.97
CA GLY A 71 -23.69 -5.94 -8.88
C GLY A 71 -23.13 -4.51 -8.98
N TRP A 72 -22.98 -3.97 -10.19
CA TRP A 72 -22.49 -2.60 -10.38
C TRP A 72 -23.50 -1.54 -9.93
N ASN A 73 -24.78 -1.80 -10.20
CA ASN A 73 -25.88 -0.95 -9.76
C ASN A 73 -26.08 -1.03 -8.24
N LEU A 74 -25.91 -2.22 -7.65
CA LEU A 74 -25.97 -2.38 -6.19
C LEU A 74 -24.83 -1.63 -5.49
N ILE A 75 -23.62 -1.67 -6.05
CA ILE A 75 -22.50 -0.87 -5.53
C ILE A 75 -22.86 0.62 -5.65
N ASP A 76 -23.29 1.09 -6.81
CA ASP A 76 -23.68 2.50 -7.02
C ASP A 76 -24.76 2.96 -6.03
N PHE A 77 -25.78 2.13 -5.77
CA PHE A 77 -26.79 2.38 -4.75
C PHE A 77 -26.20 2.52 -3.34
N ALA A 78 -25.36 1.58 -2.92
CA ALA A 78 -24.70 1.62 -1.62
C ALA A 78 -23.80 2.87 -1.49
N LEU A 79 -23.16 3.26 -2.59
CA LEU A 79 -22.39 4.48 -2.68
C LEU A 79 -23.30 5.69 -2.44
N VAL A 80 -24.33 5.91 -3.24
CA VAL A 80 -25.21 7.09 -3.08
C VAL A 80 -25.71 7.23 -1.64
N TRP A 81 -26.20 6.15 -1.04
CA TRP A 81 -26.64 6.15 0.37
C TRP A 81 -25.54 6.53 1.36
N LEU A 82 -24.33 6.01 1.17
CA LEU A 82 -23.19 6.33 2.01
C LEU A 82 -22.77 7.81 1.91
N ALA A 83 -22.95 8.46 0.74
CA ALA A 83 -22.73 9.90 0.63
C ALA A 83 -23.79 10.70 1.38
N VAL A 84 -25.06 10.31 1.28
CA VAL A 84 -26.14 10.98 2.03
C VAL A 84 -25.88 10.90 3.53
N VAL A 85 -25.46 9.72 4.02
CA VAL A 85 -25.10 9.55 5.44
C VAL A 85 -23.91 10.43 5.83
N ASP A 86 -22.82 10.45 5.04
CA ASP A 86 -21.64 11.23 5.41
C ASP A 86 -21.87 12.75 5.32
N THR A 87 -22.60 13.22 4.30
CA THR A 87 -22.80 14.67 4.08
C THR A 87 -23.90 15.25 4.96
N TRP A 88 -24.99 14.52 5.21
CA TRP A 88 -26.16 15.07 5.92
C TRP A 88 -26.34 14.53 7.34
N ILE A 89 -26.02 13.25 7.58
CA ILE A 89 -26.31 12.60 8.88
C ILE A 89 -25.13 12.76 9.85
N LEU A 90 -23.89 12.55 9.40
CA LEU A 90 -22.72 12.61 10.29
C LEU A 90 -22.50 13.96 10.98
N PRO A 91 -22.64 15.13 10.30
CA PRO A 91 -22.46 16.41 10.97
C PRO A 91 -23.45 16.57 12.13
N LEU A 92 -24.73 16.22 11.89
CA LEU A 92 -25.79 16.28 12.89
C LEU A 92 -25.53 15.35 14.09
N VAL A 93 -25.08 14.12 13.82
CA VAL A 93 -24.76 13.14 14.88
C VAL A 93 -23.51 13.56 15.65
N SER A 94 -22.53 14.17 15.00
CA SER A 94 -21.30 14.61 15.67
C SER A 94 -21.53 15.69 16.72
N GLU A 95 -22.56 16.53 16.53
CA GLU A 95 -22.97 17.54 17.51
C GLU A 95 -23.71 16.92 18.70
N CYS A 96 -24.51 15.87 18.48
CA CYS A 96 -25.27 15.20 19.55
C CYS A 96 -24.47 14.14 20.32
N ALA A 97 -23.48 13.51 19.71
CA ALA A 97 -22.83 12.30 20.23
C ALA A 97 -21.50 12.54 20.97
N ALA A 98 -21.22 13.78 21.40
CA ALA A 98 -19.97 14.15 22.06
C ALA A 98 -19.65 13.35 23.33
N SER A 99 -20.63 12.67 23.94
CA SER A 99 -20.47 11.91 25.18
C SER A 99 -20.34 10.39 25.00
N ASP A 100 -20.61 9.82 23.82
CA ASP A 100 -20.60 8.35 23.62
C ASP A 100 -19.37 7.88 22.83
N VAL A 101 -18.48 7.17 23.52
CA VAL A 101 -17.27 6.55 22.95
C VAL A 101 -17.57 5.57 21.81
N ARG A 102 -18.74 4.88 21.82
CA ARG A 102 -19.11 3.98 20.71
C ARG A 102 -19.45 4.77 19.45
N ALA A 103 -20.14 5.90 19.60
CA ALA A 103 -20.43 6.80 18.50
C ALA A 103 -19.13 7.36 17.91
N LEU A 104 -18.14 7.73 18.74
CA LEU A 104 -16.84 8.21 18.27
C LEU A 104 -16.08 7.16 17.42
N THR A 105 -16.11 5.88 17.78
CA THR A 105 -15.50 4.81 16.97
C THR A 105 -16.25 4.60 15.65
N ALA A 106 -17.59 4.63 15.66
CA ALA A 106 -18.37 4.56 14.44
C ALA A 106 -18.07 5.75 13.50
N LEU A 107 -18.00 6.97 14.04
CA LEU A 107 -17.60 8.17 13.29
C LEU A 107 -16.22 8.02 12.63
N ARG A 108 -15.26 7.33 13.27
CA ARG A 108 -13.94 7.06 12.65
C ARG A 108 -14.05 6.14 11.43
N VAL A 109 -14.86 5.09 11.51
CA VAL A 109 -15.07 4.20 10.37
C VAL A 109 -15.74 4.95 9.23
N VAL A 110 -16.78 5.76 9.51
CA VAL A 110 -17.45 6.51 8.44
C VAL A 110 -16.52 7.57 7.83
N ARG A 111 -15.62 8.18 8.61
CA ARG A 111 -14.56 9.04 8.06
C ARG A 111 -13.66 8.30 7.07
N MET A 112 -13.33 7.02 7.29
CA MET A 112 -12.59 6.20 6.32
C MET A 112 -13.41 5.90 5.07
N LEU A 113 -14.74 5.78 5.20
CA LEU A 113 -15.63 5.60 4.05
C LEU A 113 -15.65 6.79 3.09
N ARG A 114 -15.12 7.95 3.47
CA ARG A 114 -14.85 9.05 2.53
C ARG A 114 -13.87 8.66 1.43
N LEU A 115 -12.98 7.69 1.66
CA LEU A 115 -12.11 7.15 0.61
C LEU A 115 -12.90 6.55 -0.55
N VAL A 116 -14.10 6.06 -0.28
CA VAL A 116 -15.01 5.51 -1.28
C VAL A 116 -15.56 6.60 -2.22
N ARG A 117 -15.51 7.89 -1.83
CA ARG A 117 -15.83 9.00 -2.75
C ARG A 117 -14.83 9.12 -3.89
N PHE A 118 -13.54 8.81 -3.65
CA PHE A 118 -12.55 8.78 -4.73
C PHE A 118 -12.91 7.72 -5.77
N VAL A 119 -13.41 6.55 -5.35
CA VAL A 119 -13.89 5.51 -6.29
C VAL A 119 -15.02 6.01 -7.18
N ARG A 120 -15.90 6.88 -6.66
CA ARG A 120 -16.97 7.51 -7.46
C ARG A 120 -16.43 8.56 -8.41
N LEU A 121 -15.48 9.36 -7.94
CA LEU A 121 -14.81 10.36 -8.77
C LEU A 121 -14.13 9.68 -9.97
N LEU A 122 -13.43 8.56 -9.73
CA LEU A 122 -12.84 7.74 -10.78
C LEU A 122 -13.89 7.21 -11.78
N ARG A 123 -15.09 6.81 -11.31
CA ARG A 123 -16.21 6.37 -12.19
C ARG A 123 -16.82 7.50 -13.00
N MET A 124 -16.85 8.71 -12.47
CA MET A 124 -17.38 9.89 -13.19
C MET A 124 -16.53 10.19 -14.43
N PHE A 125 -15.22 10.01 -14.32
CA PHE A 125 -14.31 10.14 -15.44
C PHE A 125 -14.29 8.85 -16.27
N LYS A 126 -15.08 8.86 -17.36
CA LYS A 126 -15.19 7.72 -18.28
C LYS A 126 -13.83 7.17 -18.75
N GLU A 127 -12.86 8.05 -19.02
CA GLU A 127 -11.52 7.66 -19.45
C GLU A 127 -10.74 6.93 -18.35
N LEU A 128 -10.78 7.41 -17.10
CA LEU A 128 -10.12 6.75 -15.98
C LEU A 128 -10.79 5.41 -15.66
N TRP A 129 -12.12 5.37 -15.71
CA TRP A 129 -12.88 4.15 -15.47
C TRP A 129 -12.55 3.07 -16.51
N LEU A 130 -12.39 3.43 -17.78
CA LEU A 130 -12.01 2.50 -18.85
C LEU A 130 -10.63 1.88 -18.59
N ILE A 131 -9.66 2.67 -18.11
CA ILE A 131 -8.34 2.16 -17.72
C ILE A 131 -8.45 1.20 -16.53
N VAL A 132 -9.25 1.56 -15.51
CA VAL A 132 -9.47 0.70 -14.33
C VAL A 132 -10.16 -0.61 -14.71
N GLU A 133 -11.17 -0.56 -15.57
CA GLU A 133 -11.87 -1.75 -16.07
C GLU A 133 -10.90 -2.65 -16.83
N GLY A 134 -10.07 -2.08 -17.72
CA GLY A 134 -9.00 -2.81 -18.40
C GLY A 134 -8.03 -3.46 -17.42
N LEU A 135 -7.61 -2.74 -16.37
CA LEU A 135 -6.74 -3.28 -15.33
C LEU A 135 -7.41 -4.44 -14.57
N VAL A 136 -8.67 -4.30 -14.18
CA VAL A 136 -9.43 -5.35 -13.47
C VAL A 136 -9.56 -6.60 -14.31
N HIS A 137 -9.75 -6.47 -15.63
CA HIS A 137 -9.74 -7.61 -16.54
C HIS A 137 -8.35 -8.29 -16.59
N SER A 138 -7.28 -7.52 -16.66
CA SER A 138 -5.90 -8.02 -16.64
C SER A 138 -5.52 -8.69 -15.31
N VAL A 139 -6.07 -8.23 -14.19
CA VAL A 139 -5.85 -8.83 -12.85
C VAL A 139 -6.23 -10.30 -12.82
N ARG A 140 -7.24 -10.74 -13.59
CA ARG A 140 -7.60 -12.17 -13.64
C ARG A 140 -6.45 -13.03 -14.17
N THR A 141 -5.79 -12.58 -15.23
CA THR A 141 -4.64 -13.28 -15.80
C THR A 141 -3.44 -13.21 -14.86
N LEU A 142 -3.19 -12.03 -14.28
CA LEU A 142 -2.13 -11.83 -13.30
C LEU A 142 -2.32 -12.68 -12.04
N ALA A 143 -3.57 -12.93 -11.62
CA ALA A 143 -3.88 -13.74 -10.45
C ALA A 143 -3.40 -15.19 -10.65
N TRP A 144 -3.57 -15.78 -11.83
CA TRP A 144 -3.06 -17.12 -12.11
C TRP A 144 -1.54 -17.18 -12.06
N VAL A 145 -0.87 -16.16 -12.58
CA VAL A 145 0.60 -16.09 -12.53
C VAL A 145 1.09 -15.88 -11.10
N ALA A 146 0.40 -15.04 -10.32
CA ALA A 146 0.68 -14.85 -8.89
C ALA A 146 0.51 -16.15 -8.10
N VAL A 147 -0.54 -16.94 -8.38
CA VAL A 147 -0.74 -18.27 -7.77
C VAL A 147 0.43 -19.19 -8.11
N PHE A 148 0.84 -19.25 -9.38
CA PHE A 148 1.99 -20.06 -9.80
C PHE A 148 3.28 -19.62 -9.08
N LEU A 149 3.52 -18.31 -8.97
CA LEU A 149 4.66 -17.76 -8.25
C LEU A 149 4.64 -18.14 -6.76
N VAL A 150 3.48 -18.05 -6.09
CA VAL A 150 3.33 -18.44 -4.69
C VAL A 150 3.58 -19.94 -4.51
N CYS A 151 3.10 -20.79 -5.43
CA CYS A 151 3.39 -22.23 -5.41
C CYS A 151 4.89 -22.52 -5.55
N LEU A 152 5.57 -21.84 -6.46
CA LEU A 152 7.02 -21.97 -6.65
C LEU A 152 7.79 -21.54 -5.38
N ILE A 153 7.44 -20.39 -4.80
CA ILE A 153 8.00 -19.93 -3.52
C ILE A 153 7.75 -20.95 -2.41
N TYR A 154 6.55 -21.54 -2.33
CA TYR A 154 6.20 -22.51 -1.31
C TYR A 154 7.07 -23.77 -1.37
N VAL A 155 7.28 -24.34 -2.57
CA VAL A 155 8.12 -25.53 -2.75
C VAL A 155 9.58 -25.23 -2.38
N CYS A 156 10.13 -24.10 -2.86
CA CYS A 156 11.48 -23.66 -2.49
C CYS A 156 11.61 -23.36 -0.99
N ALA A 157 10.55 -22.80 -0.36
CA ALA A 157 10.53 -22.49 1.06
C ALA A 157 10.59 -23.74 1.91
N ILE A 158 9.84 -24.80 1.57
CA ILE A 158 9.94 -26.09 2.27
C ILE A 158 11.37 -26.63 2.17
N PHE A 159 11.94 -26.64 0.96
CA PHE A 159 13.28 -27.14 0.74
C PHE A 159 14.33 -26.37 1.56
N LEU A 160 14.30 -25.03 1.57
CA LEU A 160 15.23 -24.21 2.36
C LEU A 160 14.99 -24.33 3.87
N THR A 161 13.74 -24.49 4.30
CA THR A 161 13.42 -24.74 5.71
C THR A 161 14.05 -26.06 6.18
N MET A 162 14.04 -27.10 5.34
CA MET A 162 14.68 -28.37 5.66
C MET A 162 16.21 -28.29 5.61
N GLN A 163 16.76 -27.67 4.56
CA GLN A 163 18.21 -27.65 4.32
C GLN A 163 18.97 -26.64 5.17
N VAL A 164 18.39 -25.47 5.43
CA VAL A 164 19.01 -24.37 6.20
C VAL A 164 18.39 -24.26 7.58
N GLY A 165 17.05 -24.22 7.66
CA GLY A 165 16.33 -24.00 8.92
C GLY A 165 16.51 -25.10 9.97
N HIS A 166 16.55 -26.36 9.57
CA HIS A 166 16.71 -27.49 10.50
C HIS A 166 18.16 -27.96 10.66
N ASN A 167 19.08 -27.48 9.82
CA ASN A 167 20.45 -27.98 9.76
C ASN A 167 21.40 -27.14 10.62
N HIS A 168 21.13 -27.14 11.92
CA HIS A 168 21.75 -26.23 12.89
C HIS A 168 23.27 -26.36 12.97
N GLU A 169 23.81 -27.57 12.77
CA GLU A 169 25.25 -27.85 12.85
C GLU A 169 26.07 -27.13 11.77
N VAL A 170 25.48 -26.91 10.60
CA VAL A 170 26.17 -26.30 9.44
C VAL A 170 26.19 -24.78 9.53
N TYR A 171 25.17 -24.20 10.17
CA TYR A 171 24.98 -22.74 10.24
C TYR A 171 25.31 -22.16 11.63
N LEU A 172 25.70 -23.00 12.59
CA LEU A 172 26.18 -22.57 13.89
C LEU A 172 27.46 -21.73 13.72
N GLY A 173 27.46 -20.49 14.23
CA GLY A 173 28.63 -19.61 14.14
C GLY A 173 28.87 -18.98 12.75
N ALA A 174 27.92 -19.08 11.81
CA ALA A 174 27.96 -18.26 10.61
C ALA A 174 27.88 -16.78 11.02
N LEU A 175 28.86 -15.97 10.63
CA LEU A 175 28.93 -14.56 11.04
C LEU A 175 28.22 -13.65 10.05
N SER A 176 27.44 -12.70 10.54
CA SER A 176 26.94 -11.56 9.77
C SER A 176 28.00 -10.48 9.60
N TYR A 177 27.73 -9.50 8.73
CA TYR A 177 28.65 -8.41 8.40
C TYR A 177 29.09 -7.58 9.63
N ASP A 178 28.25 -7.51 10.65
CA ASP A 178 28.51 -6.83 11.93
C ASP A 178 29.31 -7.68 12.94
N GLY A 179 29.73 -8.90 12.55
CA GLY A 179 30.46 -9.82 13.41
C GLY A 179 29.61 -10.56 14.44
N THR A 180 28.28 -10.42 14.39
CA THR A 180 27.36 -11.22 15.21
C THR A 180 27.00 -12.54 14.51
N GLU A 181 26.39 -13.49 15.23
CA GLU A 181 25.91 -14.72 14.60
C GLU A 181 24.71 -14.44 13.68
N TRP A 182 24.82 -14.84 12.43
CA TRP A 182 23.76 -14.72 11.44
C TRP A 182 22.58 -15.61 11.84
N ALA A 183 21.48 -14.96 12.21
CA ALA A 183 20.29 -15.60 12.73
C ALA A 183 19.46 -16.31 11.64
N TYR A 184 19.99 -17.41 11.10
CA TYR A 184 19.34 -18.22 10.04
C TYR A 184 17.93 -18.70 10.44
N SER A 185 17.61 -18.83 11.72
CA SER A 185 16.29 -19.22 12.23
C SER A 185 15.21 -18.14 12.07
N ILE A 186 15.60 -16.86 11.94
CA ILE A 186 14.69 -15.75 11.62
C ILE A 186 14.27 -15.85 10.14
N TYR A 187 15.21 -16.19 9.27
CA TYR A 187 14.99 -16.32 7.83
C TYR A 187 14.32 -17.64 7.45
N PHE A 188 14.88 -18.77 7.88
CA PHE A 188 14.51 -20.11 7.40
C PHE A 188 13.92 -21.03 8.47
N GLY A 189 13.67 -20.55 9.69
CA GLY A 189 13.25 -21.41 10.80
C GLY A 189 11.87 -22.05 10.66
N THR A 190 10.94 -21.43 9.92
CA THR A 190 9.62 -22.00 9.62
C THR A 190 9.24 -21.73 8.17
N VAL A 191 8.35 -22.54 7.61
CA VAL A 191 7.93 -22.39 6.20
C VAL A 191 7.41 -20.97 5.88
N PRO A 192 6.54 -20.33 6.69
CA PRO A 192 6.12 -18.96 6.41
C PRO A 192 7.25 -17.93 6.45
N ARG A 193 8.24 -18.11 7.35
CA ARG A 193 9.43 -17.24 7.40
C ARG A 193 10.30 -17.43 6.15
N SER A 194 10.49 -18.68 5.72
CA SER A 194 11.20 -19.01 4.49
C SER A 194 10.49 -18.43 3.26
N MET A 195 9.15 -18.46 3.22
CA MET A 195 8.38 -17.83 2.15
C MET A 195 8.58 -16.31 2.10
N LEU A 196 8.54 -15.62 3.25
CA LEU A 196 8.80 -14.19 3.32
C LEU A 196 10.25 -13.84 2.93
N THR A 197 11.21 -14.68 3.33
CA THR A 197 12.62 -14.52 2.96
C THR A 197 12.81 -14.70 1.45
N LEU A 198 12.16 -15.71 0.85
CA LEU A 198 12.19 -15.90 -0.60
C LEU A 198 11.49 -14.78 -1.36
N TRP A 199 10.39 -14.24 -0.81
CA TRP A 199 9.76 -13.03 -1.34
C TRP A 199 10.73 -11.85 -1.35
N GLN A 200 11.46 -11.63 -0.25
CA GLN A 200 12.50 -10.62 -0.14
C GLN A 200 13.63 -10.84 -1.17
N VAL A 201 14.04 -12.09 -1.38
CA VAL A 201 15.04 -12.43 -2.41
C VAL A 201 14.53 -12.11 -3.81
N ILE A 202 13.26 -12.40 -4.11
CA ILE A 202 12.63 -12.09 -5.40
C ILE A 202 12.54 -10.59 -5.65
N THR A 203 12.27 -9.78 -4.62
CA THR A 203 12.27 -8.31 -4.73
C THR A 203 13.68 -7.73 -4.84
N LEU A 204 14.71 -8.57 -4.78
CA LEU A 204 16.13 -8.19 -4.78
C LEU A 204 16.50 -7.24 -3.63
N ASP A 205 15.76 -7.31 -2.52
CA ASP A 205 16.00 -6.44 -1.38
C ASP A 205 16.98 -7.09 -0.39
N ASN A 206 18.18 -6.53 -0.30
CA ASN A 206 19.27 -7.06 0.54
C ASN A 206 19.51 -8.58 0.41
N TRP A 207 19.26 -9.13 -0.79
CA TRP A 207 19.22 -10.58 -1.00
C TRP A 207 20.62 -11.21 -1.03
N ALA A 208 21.60 -10.53 -1.64
CA ALA A 208 22.94 -11.06 -1.82
C ALA A 208 23.74 -11.03 -0.52
N ASP A 209 23.87 -9.84 0.08
CA ASP A 209 24.66 -9.65 1.30
C ASP A 209 23.92 -10.12 2.55
N GLY A 210 22.61 -9.88 2.68
CA GLY A 210 21.85 -10.25 3.87
C GLY A 210 21.51 -11.74 3.98
N ILE A 211 21.36 -12.45 2.86
CA ILE A 211 20.79 -13.82 2.85
C ILE A 211 21.71 -14.79 2.10
N VAL A 212 21.86 -14.63 0.78
CA VAL A 212 22.40 -15.68 -0.10
C VAL A 212 23.89 -15.91 0.14
N ARG A 213 24.70 -14.88 0.38
CA ARG A 213 26.14 -15.03 0.60
C ARG A 213 26.44 -15.87 1.85
N HIS A 214 25.69 -15.66 2.94
CA HIS A 214 25.82 -16.47 4.16
C HIS A 214 25.50 -17.95 3.90
N VAL A 215 24.49 -18.23 3.06
CA VAL A 215 24.12 -19.61 2.70
C VAL A 215 25.19 -20.26 1.80
N ILE A 216 25.72 -19.53 0.82
CA ILE A 216 26.74 -20.02 -0.12
C ILE A 216 28.08 -20.31 0.57
N HIS A 217 28.47 -19.50 1.55
CA HIS A 217 29.73 -19.72 2.28
C HIS A 217 29.76 -21.09 2.99
N GLN A 218 28.61 -21.55 3.49
CA GLN A 218 28.50 -22.87 4.13
C GLN A 218 28.18 -23.98 3.12
N GLN A 219 27.29 -23.70 2.16
CA GLN A 219 26.84 -24.65 1.15
C GLN A 219 26.83 -24.01 -0.24
N PRO A 220 27.93 -24.09 -1.01
CA PRO A 220 28.06 -23.38 -2.28
C PRO A 220 27.05 -23.86 -3.33
N LEU A 221 26.65 -25.14 -3.26
CA LEU A 221 25.66 -25.72 -4.16
C LEU A 221 24.29 -25.01 -4.07
N MET A 222 23.94 -24.48 -2.89
CA MET A 222 22.67 -23.79 -2.67
C MET A 222 22.58 -22.49 -3.46
N GLY A 223 23.72 -21.89 -3.84
CA GLY A 223 23.76 -20.70 -4.68
C GLY A 223 23.08 -20.90 -6.04
N PHE A 224 23.16 -22.12 -6.59
CA PHE A 224 22.48 -22.44 -7.85
C PHE A 224 20.95 -22.31 -7.72
N LEU A 225 20.37 -22.73 -6.59
CA LEU A 225 18.93 -22.62 -6.35
C LEU A 225 18.49 -21.15 -6.29
N PHE A 226 19.22 -20.29 -5.57
CA PHE A 226 18.88 -18.87 -5.48
C PHE A 226 19.05 -18.15 -6.81
N ILE A 227 20.14 -18.41 -7.55
CA ILE A 227 20.36 -17.83 -8.87
C ILE A 227 19.26 -18.30 -9.85
N LEU A 228 18.94 -19.60 -9.85
CA LEU A 228 17.88 -20.15 -10.70
C LEU A 228 16.52 -19.54 -10.35
N LEU A 229 16.21 -19.37 -9.06
CA LEU A 229 14.98 -18.74 -8.60
C LEU A 229 14.87 -17.28 -9.06
N ILE A 230 15.96 -16.51 -8.91
CA ILE A 230 16.00 -15.11 -9.34
C ILE A 230 15.86 -15.01 -10.85
N LEU A 231 16.62 -15.80 -11.62
CA LEU A 231 16.49 -15.83 -13.08
C LEU A 231 15.08 -16.20 -13.49
N SER A 232 14.53 -17.31 -12.97
CA SER A 232 13.18 -17.77 -13.29
C SER A 232 12.13 -16.70 -12.97
N THR A 233 12.27 -15.99 -11.85
CA THR A 233 11.28 -14.99 -11.43
C THR A 233 11.44 -13.68 -12.19
N THR A 234 12.66 -13.20 -12.41
CA THR A 234 12.94 -11.99 -13.20
C THR A 234 12.53 -12.18 -14.66
N TYR A 235 12.86 -13.30 -15.29
CA TYR A 235 12.37 -13.62 -16.64
C TYR A 235 10.85 -13.80 -16.66
N GLY A 236 10.27 -14.43 -15.63
CA GLY A 236 8.83 -14.55 -15.48
C GLY A 236 8.15 -13.17 -15.43
N LEU A 237 8.64 -12.26 -14.59
CA LEU A 237 8.13 -10.90 -14.47
C LEU A 237 8.29 -10.10 -15.77
N LEU A 238 9.44 -10.20 -16.43
CA LEU A 238 9.66 -9.56 -17.74
C LEU A 238 8.68 -10.07 -18.79
N ASN A 239 8.47 -11.39 -18.86
CA ASN A 239 7.53 -11.99 -19.81
C ASN A 239 6.08 -11.59 -19.53
N ILE A 240 5.70 -11.38 -18.26
CA ILE A 240 4.38 -10.85 -17.91
C ILE A 240 4.23 -9.41 -18.39
N VAL A 241 5.22 -8.55 -18.13
CA VAL A 241 5.17 -7.14 -18.56
C VAL A 241 5.08 -7.05 -20.09
N VAL A 242 5.89 -7.83 -20.81
CA VAL A 242 5.85 -7.90 -22.27
C VAL A 242 4.54 -8.50 -22.78
N GLY A 243 3.94 -9.45 -22.06
CA GLY A 243 2.66 -10.04 -22.44
C GLY A 243 1.43 -9.17 -22.14
N VAL A 244 1.58 -8.15 -21.30
CA VAL A 244 0.51 -7.20 -20.94
C VAL A 244 0.53 -5.95 -21.82
N ILE A 245 1.70 -5.54 -22.32
CA ILE A 245 1.89 -4.43 -23.27
C ILE A 245 1.52 -4.89 -24.68
#